data_AF-A0AA39RLQ7-F1
#
_entry.id   AF-A0AA39RLQ7-F1
#
_cell.length_a   1.000
_cell.length_b   1.000
_cell.length_c   1.000
_cell.angle_alpha   90.00
_cell.angle_beta   90.00
_cell.angle_gamma   90.00
#
_symmetry.space_group_name_H-M   'P 1'
#
loop_
_entity.id
_entity.type
_entity.pdbx_description
1 polymer ?
#
loop_
_entity_poly.entity_id
_entity_poly.type
_entity_poly.pdbx_seq_one_letter_code
_entity_poly.pdbx_strand_id
1 'polypeptide(L)'
;MSSLGWQQVFELRKLVHGSRLLDRVELVVTSPLLRTMQTAVGVFGNEGEIYGSDVDSVIAPKNEISTLNNYPPIFASELCRDRLMESEEDDLWYPEAREPYEEIAARGIQFLNWS
;
A
#
# COMPACT_ATOMS: atom_id res chain seq x y z
N MET A 1 4.91 0.08 11.65
CA MET A 1 4.48 -1.35 11.66
C MET A 1 4.98 -2.07 12.91
N SER A 2 4.18 -2.95 13.51
CA SER A 2 4.61 -3.82 14.62
C SER A 2 5.49 -4.98 14.12
N SER A 3 6.18 -5.68 15.02
CA SER A 3 6.97 -6.88 14.67
C SER A 3 6.12 -7.97 13.99
N LEU A 4 4.92 -8.20 14.51
CA LEU A 4 3.94 -9.12 13.92
C LEU A 4 3.48 -8.63 12.53
N GLY A 5 3.26 -7.32 12.36
CA GLY A 5 2.89 -6.73 11.07
C GLY A 5 3.95 -6.99 9.99
N TRP A 6 5.24 -6.84 10.32
CA TRP A 6 6.32 -7.17 9.40
C TRP A 6 6.41 -8.66 9.08
N GLN A 7 6.16 -9.54 10.06
CA GLN A 7 6.08 -10.98 9.81
C GLN A 7 4.93 -11.32 8.84
N GLN A 8 3.76 -10.69 9.01
CA GLN A 8 2.63 -10.85 8.10
C GLN A 8 2.97 -10.39 6.68
N VAL A 9 3.63 -9.24 6.53
CA VAL A 9 4.12 -8.73 5.25
C VAL A 9 5.08 -9.72 4.58
N PHE A 10 6.02 -10.28 5.34
CA PHE A 10 6.99 -11.23 4.82
C PHE A 10 6.33 -12.53 4.31
N GLU A 11 5.39 -13.09 5.07
CA GLU A 11 4.64 -14.26 4.63
C GLU A 11 3.79 -13.96 3.39
N LEU A 12 3.14 -12.80 3.35
CA LEU A 12 2.37 -12.39 2.17
C LEU A 12 3.26 -12.21 0.93
N ARG A 13 4.43 -11.59 1.08
CA ARG A 13 5.42 -11.45 -0.02
C ARG A 13 5.78 -12.81 -0.62
N LYS A 14 6.06 -13.82 0.21
CA LYS A 14 6.37 -15.18 -0.26
C LYS A 14 5.22 -15.75 -1.09
N LEU A 15 3.98 -15.56 -0.66
CA LEU A 15 2.79 -16.03 -1.39
C LEU A 15 2.63 -15.30 -2.73
N VAL A 16 2.82 -13.98 -2.77
CA VAL A 16 2.75 -13.18 -4.00
C VAL A 16 3.81 -13.59 -5.02
N HIS A 17 5.05 -13.85 -4.58
CA HIS A 17 6.13 -14.32 -5.45
C HIS A 17 5.90 -15.77 -5.90
N GLY A 18 5.52 -16.66 -4.98
CA GLY A 18 5.26 -18.08 -5.28
C GLY A 18 4.07 -18.29 -6.22
N SER A 19 3.07 -17.41 -6.17
CA SER A 19 1.91 -17.43 -7.09
C SER A 19 2.18 -16.76 -8.44
N ARG A 20 3.33 -16.11 -8.61
CA ARG A 20 3.65 -15.25 -9.77
C ARG A 20 2.64 -14.12 -9.97
N LEU A 21 1.96 -13.70 -8.91
CA LEU A 21 1.04 -12.58 -8.97
C LEU A 21 1.80 -11.29 -9.31
N LEU A 22 3.01 -11.13 -8.77
CA LEU A 22 3.85 -9.98 -9.02
C LEU A 22 4.08 -9.73 -10.52
N ASP A 23 4.34 -10.79 -11.30
CA ASP A 23 4.55 -10.72 -12.75
C ASP A 23 3.33 -10.20 -13.54
N ARG A 24 2.14 -10.22 -12.93
CA ARG A 24 0.86 -9.86 -13.56
C ARG A 24 0.32 -8.51 -13.12
N VAL A 25 0.84 -7.97 -12.03
CA VAL A 25 0.39 -6.70 -11.48
C VAL A 25 1.14 -5.58 -12.20
N GLU A 26 0.40 -4.66 -12.80
CA GLU A 26 0.96 -3.51 -13.52
C GLU A 26 0.99 -2.24 -12.65
N LEU A 27 0.19 -2.20 -11.58
CA LEU A 27 0.08 -1.06 -10.67
C LEU A 27 -0.43 -1.54 -9.31
N VAL A 28 0.19 -1.05 -8.24
CA VAL A 28 -0.32 -1.20 -6.88
C VAL A 28 -0.83 0.15 -6.40
N VAL A 29 -2.12 0.23 -6.08
CA VAL A 29 -2.71 1.45 -5.51
C VAL A 29 -2.95 1.25 -4.03
N THR A 30 -2.50 2.20 -3.21
CA THR A 30 -2.61 2.16 -1.75
C THR A 30 -3.29 3.41 -1.20
N SER A 31 -3.82 3.29 0.01
CA SER A 31 -4.11 4.45 0.84
C SER A 31 -2.81 5.21 1.17
N PRO A 32 -2.84 6.54 1.33
CA PRO A 32 -1.68 7.35 1.71
C PRO A 32 -1.30 7.19 3.20
N LEU A 33 -1.96 6.29 3.94
CA LEU A 33 -1.61 5.97 5.30
C LEU A 33 -0.30 5.18 5.35
N LEU A 34 0.62 5.56 6.24
CA LEU A 34 1.95 4.95 6.36
C LEU A 34 1.91 3.43 6.49
N ARG A 35 0.98 2.89 7.30
CA ARG A 35 0.81 1.43 7.47
C ARG A 35 0.47 0.69 6.17
N THR A 36 -0.34 1.31 5.32
CA THR A 36 -0.77 0.73 4.04
C THR A 36 0.34 0.84 3.01
N MET A 37 1.03 1.97 2.95
CA MET A 37 2.21 2.15 2.10
C MET A 37 3.34 1.18 2.48
N GLN A 38 3.66 1.06 3.77
CA GLN A 38 4.68 0.11 4.27
C GLN A 38 4.34 -1.33 3.90
N THR A 39 3.07 -1.70 3.98
CA THR A 39 2.59 -3.03 3.56
C THR A 39 2.75 -3.21 2.04
N ALA A 40 2.31 -2.24 1.24
CA ALA A 40 2.41 -2.29 -0.22
C ALA A 40 3.88 -2.40 -0.68
N VAL A 41 4.76 -1.57 -0.13
CA VAL A 41 6.20 -1.60 -0.40
C VAL A 41 6.82 -2.92 0.07
N GLY A 42 6.50 -3.39 1.27
CA GLY A 42 7.03 -4.66 1.76
C GLY A 42 6.61 -5.88 0.93
N VAL A 43 5.38 -5.90 0.41
CA VAL A 43 4.83 -7.02 -0.37
C VAL A 43 5.22 -6.96 -1.85
N PHE A 44 5.11 -5.80 -2.48
CA PHE A 44 5.24 -5.62 -3.92
C PHE A 44 6.46 -4.79 -4.36
N GLY A 45 7.12 -4.10 -3.43
CA GLY A 45 8.32 -3.30 -3.68
C GLY A 45 9.60 -4.13 -3.77
N ASN A 46 10.72 -3.45 -4.01
CA ASN A 46 12.02 -4.10 -4.17
C ASN A 46 12.62 -4.44 -2.79
N GLU A 47 13.40 -5.52 -2.71
CA GLU A 47 14.00 -5.99 -1.43
C GLU A 47 14.93 -4.94 -0.78
N GLY A 48 15.49 -4.03 -1.57
CA GLY A 48 16.35 -2.94 -1.10
C GLY A 48 15.65 -1.80 -0.34
N GLU A 49 14.31 -1.76 -0.33
CA GLU A 49 13.52 -0.72 0.35
C GLU A 49 13.16 -1.07 1.80
N ILE A 50 13.45 -2.32 2.22
CA ILE A 50 13.01 -2.86 3.52
C ILE A 50 14.03 -2.59 4.64
N TYR A 51 15.31 -2.38 4.28
CA TYR A 51 16.41 -2.17 5.25
C TYR A 51 17.19 -0.89 4.94
N GLY A 52 16.78 0.21 5.56
CA GLY A 52 17.64 1.38 5.73
C GLY A 52 17.48 2.45 4.66
N SER A 53 16.53 3.34 4.85
CA SER A 53 16.80 4.77 4.65
C SER A 53 15.75 5.55 5.43
N ASP A 54 16.19 6.67 6.00
CA ASP A 54 15.33 7.68 6.59
C ASP A 54 14.06 7.86 5.74
N VAL A 55 12.93 8.06 6.42
CA VAL A 55 11.59 8.27 5.86
C VAL A 55 11.52 9.31 4.72
N ASP A 56 12.56 10.13 4.55
CA ASP A 56 12.77 11.07 3.44
C ASP A 56 13.13 10.43 2.09
N SER A 57 13.61 9.18 2.03
CA SER A 57 13.99 8.54 0.75
C SER A 57 12.83 7.85 0.03
N VAL A 58 11.63 7.81 0.61
CA VAL A 58 10.44 7.16 0.03
C VAL A 58 9.86 7.96 -1.16
N ILE A 59 10.28 9.23 -1.36
CA ILE A 59 9.69 10.15 -2.35
C ILE A 59 10.68 10.53 -3.48
N ALA A 60 11.90 9.99 -3.51
CA ALA A 60 12.83 10.25 -4.61
C ALA A 60 12.82 9.10 -5.64
N PRO A 61 12.57 9.36 -6.94
CA PRO A 61 12.81 8.34 -7.97
C PRO A 61 14.32 8.13 -8.06
N LYS A 62 14.85 7.11 -7.39
CA LYS A 62 16.24 6.71 -7.57
C LYS A 62 16.36 6.08 -8.96
N ASN A 63 16.95 6.86 -9.86
CA ASN A 63 17.29 6.49 -11.23
C ASN A 63 18.37 5.38 -11.23
N GLU A 64 17.97 4.13 -11.01
CA GLU A 64 18.81 2.95 -11.30
C GLU A 64 18.05 1.99 -12.22
N ILE A 65 18.16 2.27 -13.52
CA ILE A 65 17.37 1.74 -14.64
C ILE A 65 17.72 0.27 -15.00
N SER A 66 18.45 -0.49 -14.16
CA SER A 66 18.92 -1.83 -14.58
C SER A 66 18.29 -3.02 -13.83
N THR A 67 17.47 -2.82 -12.80
CA THR A 67 16.75 -3.90 -12.07
C THR A 67 15.24 -3.63 -11.92
N LEU A 68 14.72 -2.58 -12.55
CA LEU A 68 13.39 -1.99 -12.32
C LEU A 68 12.21 -2.74 -12.97
N ASN A 69 12.43 -3.76 -13.80
CA ASN A 69 11.36 -4.29 -14.67
C ASN A 69 10.45 -5.37 -14.06
N ASN A 70 10.71 -5.83 -12.82
CA ASN A 70 9.93 -6.94 -12.23
C ASN A 70 9.00 -6.51 -11.09
N TYR A 71 8.94 -5.22 -10.74
CA TYR A 71 8.10 -4.72 -9.65
C TYR A 71 7.14 -3.64 -10.16
N PRO A 72 5.84 -3.72 -9.81
CA PRO A 72 4.88 -2.72 -10.22
C PRO A 72 5.14 -1.37 -9.53
N PRO A 73 4.87 -0.25 -10.21
CA PRO A 73 4.78 1.04 -9.53
C PRO A 73 3.76 1.01 -8.38
N ILE A 74 4.08 1.70 -7.29
CA ILE A 74 3.21 1.86 -6.13
C ILE A 74 2.73 3.31 -6.07
N PHE A 75 1.41 3.51 -6.09
CA PHE A 75 0.78 4.82 -6.08
C PHE A 75 -0.11 4.99 -4.85
N ALA A 76 0.17 5.99 -4.02
CA ALA A 76 -0.70 6.38 -2.92
C ALA A 76 -1.77 7.34 -3.43
N SER A 77 -3.04 6.94 -3.31
CA SER A 77 -4.17 7.73 -3.77
C SER A 77 -4.94 8.34 -2.60
N GLU A 78 -5.05 9.67 -2.57
CA GLU A 78 -5.86 10.39 -1.58
C GLU A 78 -7.34 9.99 -1.61
N LEU A 79 -7.85 9.46 -2.73
CA LEU A 79 -9.21 8.92 -2.80
C LEU A 79 -9.40 7.64 -1.96
N CYS A 80 -8.30 6.93 -1.70
CA CYS A 80 -8.25 5.78 -0.80
C CYS A 80 -7.99 6.19 0.66
N ARG A 81 -7.86 7.49 0.97
CA ARG A 81 -7.84 7.97 2.34
C ARG A 81 -9.23 7.80 2.93
N ASP A 82 -9.28 7.32 4.16
CA ASP A 82 -10.54 7.33 4.89
C ASP A 82 -10.90 8.75 5.29
N ARG A 83 -12.12 9.21 4.94
CA ARG A 83 -12.55 10.59 5.23
C ARG A 83 -12.62 10.89 6.72
N LEU A 84 -12.58 9.84 7.54
CA LEU A 84 -12.58 9.87 9.00
C LEU A 84 -11.17 9.85 9.60
N MET A 85 -10.09 10.07 8.86
CA MET A 85 -8.73 10.05 9.44
C MET A 85 -8.02 11.39 9.21
N GLU A 86 -8.07 12.27 10.21
CA GLU A 86 -7.30 13.52 10.27
C GLU A 86 -5.85 13.29 10.74
N SER A 87 -5.56 12.13 11.35
CA SER A 87 -4.24 11.73 11.85
C SER A 87 -3.82 10.35 11.28
N GLU A 88 -2.52 9.99 11.39
CA GLU A 88 -2.05 8.63 11.08
C GLU A 88 -2.49 7.59 12.12
N GLU A 89 -2.96 8.07 13.26
CA GLU A 89 -3.44 7.31 14.39
C GLU A 89 -4.89 6.90 14.11
N ASP A 90 -5.20 5.62 14.32
CA ASP A 90 -6.50 5.03 13.95
C ASP A 90 -7.56 5.34 15.04
N ASP A 91 -7.63 6.62 15.43
CA ASP A 91 -8.39 7.10 16.60
C ASP A 91 -9.90 7.14 16.36
N LEU A 92 -10.30 7.17 15.08
CA LEU A 92 -11.68 7.30 14.64
C LEU A 92 -12.28 5.99 14.15
N TRP A 93 -11.54 4.87 14.28
CA TRP A 93 -12.07 3.53 14.09
C TRP A 93 -12.93 3.12 15.28
N TYR A 94 -14.24 3.30 15.16
CA TYR A 94 -15.21 2.77 16.09
C TYR A 94 -15.65 1.38 15.64
N PRO A 95 -15.31 0.29 16.37
CA PRO A 95 -15.66 -1.08 15.95
C PRO A 95 -17.17 -1.32 15.81
N GLU A 96 -17.98 -0.45 16.43
CA GLU A 96 -19.44 -0.51 16.44
C GLU A 96 -20.10 0.39 15.38
N ALA A 97 -19.38 1.33 14.78
CA ALA A 97 -19.94 2.28 13.80
C ALA A 97 -19.34 2.03 12.42
N ARG A 98 -19.93 1.06 11.71
CA ARG A 98 -19.56 0.74 10.33
C ARG A 98 -20.11 1.81 9.37
N GLU A 99 -19.27 2.33 8.48
CA GLU A 99 -19.74 3.15 7.36
C GLU A 99 -20.84 2.42 6.56
N PRO A 100 -21.88 3.13 6.09
CA PRO A 100 -22.93 2.52 5.31
C PRO A 100 -22.34 1.97 4.00
N TYR A 101 -22.76 0.76 3.62
CA TYR A 101 -22.26 0.07 2.43
C TYR A 101 -22.41 0.90 1.16
N GLU A 102 -23.48 1.69 1.05
CA GLU A 102 -23.74 2.56 -0.08
C GLU A 102 -22.65 3.63 -0.27
N GLU A 103 -22.17 4.24 0.81
CA GLU A 103 -21.08 5.23 0.74
C GLU A 103 -19.75 4.59 0.37
N ILE A 104 -19.46 3.40 0.92
CA ILE A 104 -18.28 2.60 0.57
C ILE A 104 -18.33 2.23 -0.93
N ALA A 105 -19.47 1.75 -1.41
CA ALA A 105 -19.66 1.37 -2.80
C ALA A 105 -19.53 2.58 -3.73
N ALA A 106 -20.14 3.71 -3.38
CA ALA A 106 -20.04 4.95 -4.17
C ALA A 106 -18.59 5.43 -4.31
N ARG A 107 -17.81 5.41 -3.22
CA ARG A 107 -16.38 5.73 -3.25
C ARG A 107 -15.58 4.71 -4.07
N GLY A 108 -15.91 3.42 -3.97
CA GLY A 108 -15.30 2.37 -4.79
C GLY A 108 -15.55 2.56 -6.29
N ILE A 109 -16.76 2.94 -6.70
CA ILE A 109 -17.08 3.26 -8.09
C ILE A 109 -16.35 4.51 -8.57
N GLN A 110 -16.26 5.57 -7.74
CA GLN A 110 -15.46 6.75 -8.06
C GLN A 110 -13.98 6.41 -8.27
N PHE A 111 -13.43 5.54 -7.43
CA PHE A 111 -12.06 5.06 -7.56
C PHE A 111 -11.83 4.29 -8.87
N LEU A 112 -12.74 3.39 -9.26
CA LEU A 112 -12.63 2.62 -10.50
C LEU A 112 -12.82 3.46 -11.77
N ASN A 113 -13.65 4.50 -11.73
CA ASN A 113 -13.87 5.39 -12.87
C ASN A 113 -12.70 6.35 -13.12
N TRP A 114 -11.73 6.41 -12.21
CA TRP A 114 -10.54 7.25 -12.36
C TRP A 114 -9.45 6.62 -13.25
N SER A 115 -9.44 5.28 -13.37
CA SER A 115 -8.55 4.51 -14.26
C SER A 115 -9.16 4.30 -15.64
#